data_AF-A0A973W6K3-F1
#
_entry.id   AF-A0A973W6K3-F1
#
_cell.length_a   1.000
_cell.length_b   1.000
_cell.length_c   1.000
_cell.angle_alpha   90.00
_cell.angle_beta   90.00
_cell.angle_gamma   90.00
#
_symmetry.space_group_name_H-M   'P 1'
#
loop_
_entity.id
_entity.type
_entity.pdbx_description
1 polymer ?
#
loop_
_entity_poly.entity_id
_entity_poly.type
_entity_poly.pdbx_seq_one_letter_code
_entity_poly.pdbx_strand_id
1 'polypeptide(L)'
;MSSHDIDAIARELNLSTSAFRRMAQSPGSPELLSKRLALAGFSENALAARHGDVMRDLQRVCGLCRAKARCAADAGKEKYTGLPDDCPNEQTLRALGREIESVPRRFRD
;
A
#
# COMPACT_ATOMS: atom_id res chain seq x y z
N MET A 1 4.99 -3.27 -24.55
CA MET A 1 3.62 -2.79 -24.34
C MET A 1 3.38 -1.57 -25.21
N SER A 2 2.28 -1.56 -25.95
CA SER A 2 1.84 -0.41 -26.74
C SER A 2 1.27 0.70 -25.84
N SER A 3 1.10 1.91 -26.37
CA SER A 3 0.41 2.97 -25.61
C SER A 3 -1.04 2.60 -25.31
N HIS A 4 -1.71 1.87 -26.22
CA HIS A 4 -3.07 1.40 -26.01
C HIS A 4 -3.17 0.38 -24.87
N ASP A 5 -2.18 -0.51 -24.74
CA ASP A 5 -2.11 -1.47 -23.63
C ASP A 5 -1.97 -0.75 -22.29
N ILE A 6 -1.14 0.30 -22.25
CA ILE A 6 -0.93 1.12 -21.05
C ILE A 6 -2.23 1.83 -20.65
N ASP A 7 -2.96 2.39 -21.62
CA ASP A 7 -4.21 3.10 -21.36
C ASP A 7 -5.34 2.15 -20.92
N ALA A 8 -5.39 0.94 -21.46
CA ALA A 8 -6.31 -0.11 -21.02
C ALA A 8 -6.05 -0.49 -19.56
N ILE A 9 -4.80 -0.84 -19.23
CA ILE A 9 -4.41 -1.23 -17.87
C ILE A 9 -4.61 -0.09 -16.88
N ALA A 10 -4.27 1.15 -17.25
CA ALA A 10 -4.51 2.30 -16.38
C ALA A 10 -6.00 2.45 -16.02
N ARG A 11 -6.90 2.28 -17.00
CA ARG A 11 -8.35 2.32 -16.76
C ARG A 11 -8.84 1.17 -15.90
N GLU A 12 -8.35 -0.05 -16.12
CA GLU A 12 -8.67 -1.22 -15.27
C GLU A 12 -8.29 -0.99 -13.81
N LEU A 13 -7.21 -0.24 -13.58
CA LEU A 13 -6.73 0.13 -12.24
C LEU A 13 -7.38 1.42 -11.69
N ASN A 14 -8.36 2.01 -12.40
CA ASN A 14 -8.95 3.31 -12.08
C ASN A 14 -7.90 4.43 -11.90
N LEU A 15 -6.88 4.42 -12.76
CA LEU A 15 -5.80 5.39 -12.81
C LEU A 15 -5.86 6.21 -14.10
N SER A 16 -5.38 7.45 -14.03
CA SER A 16 -4.96 8.13 -15.25
C SER A 16 -3.69 7.45 -15.80
N THR A 17 -3.51 7.47 -17.13
CA THR A 17 -2.26 7.01 -17.77
C THR A 17 -1.03 7.68 -17.16
N SER A 18 -1.13 8.96 -16.81
CA SER A 18 -0.04 9.70 -16.17
C SER A 18 0.25 9.22 -14.74
N ALA A 19 -0.76 8.85 -13.97
CA ALA A 19 -0.59 8.26 -12.64
C ALA A 19 0.02 6.86 -12.74
N PHE A 20 -0.47 6.03 -13.66
CA PHE A 20 0.07 4.71 -13.93
C PHE A 20 1.56 4.77 -14.30
N ARG A 21 1.92 5.64 -15.26
CA ARG A 21 3.33 5.85 -15.66
C ARG A 21 4.20 6.29 -14.47
N ARG A 22 3.72 7.21 -13.63
CA ARG A 22 4.45 7.64 -12.42
C ARG A 22 4.66 6.50 -11.42
N MET A 23 3.68 5.62 -11.27
CA MET A 23 3.81 4.45 -10.40
C MET A 23 4.83 3.45 -10.96
N ALA A 24 4.74 3.14 -12.26
CA ALA A 24 5.66 2.24 -12.94
C ALA A 24 7.12 2.74 -12.93
N GLN A 25 7.32 4.06 -12.99
CA GLN A 25 8.63 4.72 -12.98
C GLN A 25 9.21 4.91 -11.57
N SER A 26 8.57 4.38 -10.52
CA SER A 26 9.07 4.52 -9.16
C SER A 26 9.54 3.18 -8.59
N PRO A 27 10.81 2.81 -8.82
CA PRO A 27 11.41 1.60 -8.28
C PRO A 27 11.21 1.53 -6.76
N GLY A 28 10.98 0.33 -6.22
CA GLY A 28 10.90 0.12 -4.79
C GLY A 28 9.54 0.46 -4.16
N SER A 29 8.56 1.00 -4.92
CA SER A 29 7.27 1.41 -4.35
C SER A 29 6.43 0.23 -3.83
N PRO A 30 6.31 -0.90 -4.55
CA PRO A 30 5.65 -2.09 -4.03
C PRO A 30 6.35 -2.61 -2.77
N GLU A 31 7.67 -2.75 -2.81
CA GLU A 31 8.49 -3.29 -1.71
C GLU A 31 8.43 -2.40 -0.46
N LEU A 32 8.34 -1.08 -0.66
CA LEU A 32 8.18 -0.12 0.43
C LEU A 32 6.83 -0.27 1.13
N LEU A 33 5.74 -0.48 0.39
CA LEU A 33 4.44 -0.71 1.02
C LEU A 33 4.46 -2.03 1.81
N SER A 34 5.00 -3.11 1.24
CA SER A 34 5.13 -4.41 1.92
C SER A 34 5.85 -4.27 3.26
N LYS A 35 6.99 -3.56 3.28
CA LYS A 35 7.74 -3.29 4.52
C LYS A 35 6.92 -2.52 5.55
N ARG A 36 6.15 -1.53 5.11
CA ARG A 36 5.31 -0.71 6.01
C ARG A 36 4.14 -1.50 6.59
N LEU A 37 3.52 -2.36 5.79
CA LEU A 37 2.49 -3.28 6.26
C LEU A 37 3.06 -4.19 7.34
N ALA A 38 4.22 -4.80 7.09
CA ALA A 38 4.88 -5.66 8.07
C ALA A 38 5.22 -4.91 9.38
N LEU A 39 5.75 -3.69 9.28
CA LEU A 39 6.05 -2.83 10.43
C LEU A 39 4.80 -2.42 11.22
N ALA A 40 3.65 -2.31 10.54
CA ALA A 40 2.36 -2.06 11.16
C ALA A 40 1.64 -3.36 11.61
N GLY A 41 2.30 -4.52 11.52
CA GLY A 41 1.77 -5.81 11.97
C GLY A 41 0.84 -6.51 10.98
N PHE A 42 0.75 -6.05 9.74
CA PHE A 42 -0.09 -6.66 8.70
C PHE A 42 0.70 -7.66 7.87
N SER A 43 0.08 -8.82 7.61
CA SER A 43 0.48 -9.72 6.53
C SER A 43 -0.14 -9.23 5.22
N GLU A 44 0.70 -8.88 4.25
CA GLU A 44 0.25 -8.42 2.93
C GLU A 44 -0.63 -9.47 2.24
N ASN A 45 -0.23 -10.75 2.29
CA ASN A 45 -1.01 -11.84 1.68
C ASN A 45 -2.37 -12.01 2.34
N ALA A 46 -2.43 -11.93 3.68
CA ALA A 46 -3.71 -12.05 4.40
C ALA A 46 -4.62 -10.84 4.11
N LEU A 47 -4.03 -9.64 4.00
CA LEU A 47 -4.77 -8.43 3.67
C LEU A 47 -5.29 -8.50 2.22
N ALA A 48 -4.48 -8.97 1.27
CA ALA A 48 -4.90 -9.13 -0.12
C ALA A 48 -6.02 -10.18 -0.27
N ALA A 49 -5.95 -11.29 0.48
CA ALA A 49 -6.95 -12.35 0.43
C ALA A 49 -8.31 -11.90 1.00
N ARG A 50 -8.31 -11.09 2.07
CA ARG A 50 -9.54 -10.68 2.77
C ARG A 50 -10.08 -9.31 2.32
N HIS A 51 -9.18 -8.40 1.91
CA HIS A 51 -9.47 -6.99 1.62
C HIS A 51 -8.71 -6.53 0.35
N GLY A 52 -8.85 -7.28 -0.75
CA GLY A 52 -8.08 -7.07 -1.98
C GLY A 52 -8.36 -5.73 -2.70
N ASP A 53 -9.53 -5.14 -2.50
CA ASP A 53 -9.85 -3.76 -2.92
C ASP A 53 -9.09 -2.73 -2.07
N VAL A 54 -9.13 -2.87 -0.75
CA VAL A 54 -8.38 -2.00 0.17
C VAL A 54 -6.88 -2.10 -0.09
N MET A 55 -6.35 -3.31 -0.35
CA MET A 55 -4.93 -3.49 -0.69
C MET A 55 -4.54 -2.75 -1.97
N ARG A 56 -5.37 -2.80 -3.02
CA ARG A 56 -5.14 -2.05 -4.26
C ARG A 56 -5.17 -0.54 -4.03
N ASP A 57 -6.07 -0.06 -3.18
CA ASP A 57 -6.11 1.35 -2.80
C ASP A 57 -4.87 1.78 -1.99
N LEU A 58 -4.43 0.95 -1.04
CA LEU A 58 -3.19 1.20 -0.30
C LEU A 58 -1.98 1.28 -1.24
N GLN A 59 -1.88 0.38 -2.24
CA GLN A 59 -0.85 0.39 -3.27
C GLN A 59 -0.89 1.66 -4.11
N ARG A 60 -2.08 2.06 -4.56
CA ARG A 60 -2.28 3.28 -5.35
C ARG A 60 -1.89 4.53 -4.57
N VAL A 61 -2.42 4.70 -3.36
CA VAL A 61 -2.17 5.88 -2.53
C VAL A 61 -0.70 5.94 -2.12
N CYS A 62 -0.10 4.82 -1.70
CA CYS A 62 1.32 4.78 -1.33
C CYS A 62 2.23 5.03 -2.54
N GLY A 63 1.93 4.44 -3.69
CA GLY A 63 2.70 4.60 -4.93
C GLY A 63 2.70 6.04 -5.46
N LEU A 64 1.62 6.79 -5.24
CA LEU A 64 1.47 8.20 -5.64
C LEU A 64 1.86 9.19 -4.53
N CYS A 65 2.18 8.73 -3.32
CA CYS A 65 2.52 9.58 -2.20
C CYS A 65 3.82 10.36 -2.47
N ARG A 66 3.76 11.70 -2.38
CA ARG A 66 4.92 12.58 -2.59
C ARG A 66 5.98 12.42 -1.48
N ALA A 67 5.59 11.99 -0.29
CA ALA A 67 6.48 11.79 0.85
C ALA A 67 7.12 10.39 0.91
N LYS A 68 6.90 9.51 -0.09
CA LYS A 68 7.39 8.12 -0.06
C LYS A 68 8.91 7.99 0.04
N ALA A 69 9.67 8.96 -0.47
CA ALA A 69 11.13 8.98 -0.34
C ALA A 69 11.57 9.07 1.14
N ARG A 70 10.85 9.84 1.96
CA ARG A 70 11.09 9.89 3.42
C ARG A 70 10.81 8.53 4.06
N CYS A 71 9.71 7.89 3.67
CA CYS A 71 9.37 6.55 4.14
C CYS A 71 10.46 5.52 3.80
N ALA A 72 11.04 5.58 2.60
CA ALA A 72 12.14 4.69 2.21
C ALA A 72 13.42 4.94 3.03
N ALA A 73 13.74 6.21 3.30
CA ALA A 73 14.88 6.58 4.14
C ALA A 73 14.69 6.14 5.61
N ASP A 74 13.47 6.22 6.13
CA ASP A 74 13.15 5.84 7.50
C ASP A 74 13.07 4.32 7.69
N ALA A 75 12.68 3.55 6.67
CA ALA A 75 12.61 2.10 6.71
C ALA A 75 13.97 1.41 6.93
N GLY A 76 15.09 2.12 6.74
CA GLY A 76 16.45 1.62 6.99
C GLY A 76 16.97 1.89 8.41
N LYS A 77 16.19 2.58 9.26
CA LYS A 77 16.61 2.95 10.62
C LYS A 77 16.13 1.89 11.62
N GLU A 78 17.01 1.46 12.53
CA GLU A 78 16.71 0.47 13.60
C GLU A 78 15.53 0.87 14.50
N LYS A 79 15.29 2.18 14.68
CA LYS A 79 14.14 2.72 15.43
C LYS A 79 13.11 3.33 14.48
N TYR A 80 12.50 2.51 13.64
CA TYR A 80 11.31 2.94 12.93
C TYR A 80 10.10 2.79 13.86
N THR A 81 9.51 3.92 14.27
CA THR A 81 8.43 3.96 15.28
C THR A 81 7.03 3.73 14.70
N GLY A 82 6.93 3.23 13.45
CA GLY A 82 5.66 3.00 12.77
C GLY A 82 5.39 4.03 11.68
N LEU A 83 4.12 4.14 11.26
CA LEU A 83 3.74 5.05 10.18
C LEU A 83 4.00 6.53 10.57
N PRO A 84 4.53 7.36 9.65
CA PRO A 84 4.55 8.80 9.82
C PRO A 84 3.13 9.35 10.04
N ASP A 85 3.01 10.35 10.89
CA ASP A 85 1.73 11.06 11.16
C ASP A 85 1.14 11.72 9.90
N ASP A 86 1.96 11.98 8.88
CA ASP A 86 1.53 12.53 7.59
C ASP A 86 1.23 11.45 6.54
N CYS A 87 1.18 10.17 6.93
CA CYS A 87 0.91 9.09 6.00
C CYS A 87 -0.56 9.10 5.56
N PRO A 88 -0.86 9.22 4.25
CA PRO A 88 -2.24 9.22 3.76
C PRO A 88 -2.98 7.89 3.98
N ASN A 89 -2.25 6.79 4.25
CA ASN A 89 -2.84 5.47 4.52
C ASN A 89 -3.03 5.20 6.02
N GLU A 90 -2.62 6.10 6.92
CA GLU A 90 -2.61 5.86 8.36
C GLU A 90 -4.00 5.49 8.90
N GLN A 91 -5.02 6.27 8.55
CA GLN A 91 -6.39 6.05 9.03
C GLN A 91 -6.94 4.69 8.58
N THR A 92 -6.72 4.32 7.31
CA THR A 92 -7.12 3.02 6.76
C THR A 92 -6.45 1.87 7.50
N LEU A 93 -5.14 1.97 7.76
CA LEU A 93 -4.40 0.93 8.49
C LEU A 93 -4.87 0.82 9.94
N ARG A 94 -5.16 1.93 10.62
CA ARG A 94 -5.74 1.91 11.97
C ARG A 94 -7.13 1.24 11.99
N ALA A 95 -7.96 1.47 10.97
CA ALA A 95 -9.26 0.84 10.85
C ALA A 95 -9.16 -0.68 10.63
N LEU A 96 -8.30 -1.10 9.70
CA LEU A 96 -8.01 -2.52 9.44
C LEU A 96 -7.48 -3.24 10.68
N GLY A 97 -6.60 -2.59 11.46
CA GLY A 97 -6.09 -3.15 12.71
C GLY A 97 -7.20 -3.49 13.70
N ARG A 98 -8.12 -2.54 13.94
CA ARG A 98 -9.28 -2.76 14.82
C ARG A 98 -10.22 -3.84 14.29
N GLU A 99 -10.46 -3.87 12.99
CA GLU A 99 -11.31 -4.89 12.37
C GLU A 99 -10.71 -6.27 12.58
N ILE A 100 -9.43 -6.49 12.23
CA ILE A 100 -8.75 -7.78 12.39
C ILE A 100 -8.70 -8.25 13.85
N GLU A 101 -8.51 -7.32 14.80
CA GLU A 101 -8.57 -7.62 16.23
C GLU A 101 -9.98 -8.02 16.69
N SER A 102 -11.02 -7.41 16.10
CA SER A 102 -12.41 -7.70 16.41
C SER A 102 -12.92 -9.02 15.80
N VAL A 103 -12.26 -9.56 14.78
CA VAL A 103 -12.63 -10.86 14.19
C VAL A 103 -12.36 -11.99 15.18
N PRO A 104 -13.37 -12.78 15.60
CA PRO A 104 -13.17 -13.90 16.51
C PRO A 104 -12.18 -14.91 15.93
N ARG A 105 -11.26 -15.42 16.77
CA ARG A 105 -10.17 -16.34 16.38
C ARG A 105 -10.60 -17.59 15.60
N ARG A 106 -11.88 -17.99 15.68
CA ARG A 106 -12.44 -19.18 15.02
C ARG A 106 -12.71 -19.00 13.51
N PHE A 107 -12.48 -17.80 12.96
CA PHE A 107 -12.74 -17.46 11.56
C PHE A 107 -11.51 -16.84 10.87
N ARG A 108 -10.30 -17.10 11.39
CA ARG A 108 -9.03 -16.64 10.82
C ARG A 108 -8.29 -17.84 10.23
N ASP A 109 -8.80 -18.34 9.10
CA ASP A 109 -8.12 -19.32 8.26
C ASP A 109 -7.65 -18.66 6.96
#